data_AF-A0A925FF18-F1
#
_entry.id   AF-A0A925FF18-F1
#
_cell.length_a   1.000
_cell.length_b   1.000
_cell.length_c   1.000
_cell.angle_alpha   90.00
_cell.angle_beta   90.00
_cell.angle_gamma   90.00
#
_symmetry.space_group_name_H-M   'P 1'
#
loop_
_entity.id
_entity.type
_entity.pdbx_description
1 polymer ?
#
loop_
_entity_poly.entity_id
_entity_poly.type
_entity_poly.pdbx_seq_one_letter_code
_entity_poly.pdbx_strand_id
1 'polypeptide(L)'
;AVGEELLFRGVVQNLFRWAFGNVHVAIWLSAAIFSAIHFQFYGFFPRLVLGALFGYLYAWTRNLGVAMFAHFVNNGVTLVGVYLFRNKVVNYDIENTDSVPVLAALVSLGLATGLLWLVRKRSEVGKLS
;
A
#
# COMPACT_ATOMS: atom_id res chain seq x y z
N ALA A 1 8.52 -6.72 1.38
CA ALA A 1 7.35 -7.20 0.59
C ALA A 1 6.85 -8.59 1.02
N VAL A 2 7.50 -9.72 0.67
CA VAL A 2 6.91 -11.07 0.91
C VAL A 2 6.62 -11.37 2.39
N GLY A 3 7.62 -11.25 3.27
CA GLY A 3 7.43 -11.53 4.71
C GLY A 3 6.45 -10.55 5.38
N GLU A 4 6.50 -9.28 5.01
CA GLU A 4 5.58 -8.26 5.50
C GLU A 4 4.13 -8.56 5.09
N GLU A 5 3.87 -8.90 3.82
CA GLU A 5 2.51 -9.23 3.38
C GLU A 5 2.00 -10.53 4.01
N LEU A 6 2.85 -11.56 4.17
CA LEU A 6 2.46 -12.77 4.90
C LEU A 6 2.03 -12.45 6.33
N LEU A 7 2.81 -11.65 7.05
CA LEU A 7 2.50 -11.27 8.43
C LEU A 7 1.24 -10.41 8.49
N PHE A 8 1.23 -9.29 7.76
CA PHE A 8 0.17 -8.31 7.92
C PHE A 8 -1.15 -8.74 7.27
N ARG A 9 -1.13 -9.35 6.07
CA ARG A 9 -2.35 -9.70 5.33
C ARG A 9 -2.75 -11.15 5.60
N GLY A 10 -1.76 -12.03 5.73
CA GLY A 10 -1.98 -13.43 6.08
C GLY A 10 -2.38 -13.65 7.54
N VAL A 11 -1.84 -12.86 8.49
CA VAL A 11 -2.08 -13.07 9.93
C VAL A 11 -2.85 -11.90 10.56
N VAL A 12 -2.24 -10.71 10.65
CA VAL A 12 -2.78 -9.60 11.46
C VAL A 12 -4.16 -9.12 10.97
N GLN A 13 -4.31 -8.87 9.68
CA GLN A 13 -5.58 -8.45 9.07
C GLN A 13 -6.66 -9.53 9.23
N ASN A 14 -6.31 -10.81 9.08
CA ASN A 14 -7.28 -11.90 9.26
C ASN A 14 -7.69 -12.05 10.74
N LEU A 15 -6.76 -11.87 11.68
CA LEU A 15 -7.04 -11.86 13.11
C LEU A 15 -8.02 -10.75 13.49
N PHE A 16 -7.78 -9.52 13.01
CA PHE A 16 -8.71 -8.41 13.25
C PHE A 16 -10.05 -8.61 12.55
N ARG A 17 -10.07 -9.21 11.36
CA ARG A 17 -11.32 -9.53 10.68
C ARG A 17 -12.15 -10.54 11.49
N TRP A 18 -11.50 -11.52 12.10
CA TRP A 18 -12.15 -12.47 13.00
C TRP A 18 -12.63 -11.80 14.29
N ALA A 19 -11.80 -10.96 14.91
CA ALA A 19 -12.11 -10.31 16.19
C ALA A 19 -13.24 -9.27 16.09
N PHE A 20 -13.27 -8.45 15.03
CA PHE A 20 -14.20 -7.33 14.90
C PHE A 20 -15.35 -7.58 13.91
N GLY A 21 -15.30 -8.66 13.12
CA GLY A 21 -16.32 -8.97 12.11
C GLY A 21 -16.39 -7.99 10.92
N ASN A 22 -15.58 -6.92 10.91
CA ASN A 22 -15.61 -5.87 9.90
C ASN A 22 -14.29 -5.82 9.11
N VAL A 23 -14.38 -6.03 7.79
CA VAL A 23 -13.22 -6.06 6.90
C VAL A 23 -12.49 -4.70 6.82
N HIS A 24 -13.22 -3.60 6.88
CA HIS A 24 -12.63 -2.26 6.79
C HIS A 24 -11.84 -1.93 8.06
N VAL A 25 -12.40 -2.25 9.22
CA VAL A 25 -11.72 -2.09 10.52
C VAL A 25 -10.44 -2.92 10.54
N ALA A 26 -10.51 -4.17 10.09
CA ALA A 26 -9.35 -5.05 10.02
C ALA A 26 -8.22 -4.52 9.14
N ILE A 27 -8.57 -3.99 7.96
CA ILE A 27 -7.60 -3.40 7.02
C ILE A 27 -6.93 -2.17 7.64
N TRP A 28 -7.72 -1.22 8.16
CA TRP A 28 -7.18 0.04 8.68
C TRP A 28 -6.37 -0.15 9.96
N LEU A 29 -6.78 -1.03 10.87
CA LEU A 29 -5.99 -1.36 12.06
C LEU A 29 -4.67 -2.05 11.70
N SER A 30 -4.71 -3.04 10.79
CA SER A 30 -3.50 -3.70 10.32
C SER A 30 -2.55 -2.71 9.62
N ALA A 31 -3.09 -1.78 8.82
CA ALA A 31 -2.32 -0.75 8.14
C ALA A 31 -1.71 0.28 9.11
N ALA A 32 -2.44 0.64 10.17
CA ALA A 32 -1.93 1.54 11.21
C ALA A 32 -0.77 0.91 11.98
N ILE A 33 -0.87 -0.36 12.36
CA ILE A 33 0.22 -1.10 13.00
C ILE A 33 1.41 -1.22 12.05
N PHE A 34 1.17 -1.60 10.79
CA PHE A 34 2.22 -1.66 9.76
C PHE A 34 2.96 -0.33 9.65
N SER A 35 2.24 0.78 9.58
CA SER A 35 2.86 2.11 9.49
C SER A 35 3.63 2.49 10.76
N ALA A 36 3.07 2.23 11.94
CA ALA A 36 3.66 2.60 13.23
C ALA A 36 5.00 1.90 13.50
N ILE A 37 5.15 0.62 13.14
CA ILE A 37 6.38 -0.14 13.40
C ILE A 37 7.59 0.31 12.55
N HIS A 38 7.39 1.22 11.58
CA HIS A 38 8.47 1.77 10.76
C HIS A 38 9.14 3.01 11.38
N PHE A 39 8.70 3.45 12.57
CA PHE A 39 9.34 4.48 13.41
C PHE A 39 9.69 5.83 12.74
N GLN A 40 9.08 6.15 11.59
CA GLN A 40 9.30 7.43 10.89
C GLN A 40 7.96 8.14 10.75
N PHE A 41 7.82 9.22 11.51
CA PHE A 41 6.58 9.98 11.63
C PHE A 41 6.13 10.60 10.30
N TYR A 42 7.05 11.21 9.54
CA TYR A 42 6.74 11.83 8.25
C TYR A 42 6.29 10.82 7.18
N GLY A 43 6.71 9.55 7.32
CA GLY A 43 6.28 8.45 6.45
C GLY A 43 4.99 7.79 6.91
N PHE A 44 4.43 8.17 8.06
CA PHE A 44 3.31 7.46 8.67
C PHE A 44 2.05 7.49 7.81
N PHE A 45 1.60 8.67 7.39
CA PHE A 45 0.37 8.81 6.60
C PHE A 45 0.47 8.15 5.21
N PRO A 46 1.55 8.38 4.42
CA PRO A 46 1.73 7.67 3.16
C PRO A 46 1.72 6.15 3.32
N ARG A 47 2.42 5.62 4.33
CA ARG A 47 2.48 4.17 4.58
C ARG A 47 1.18 3.60 5.12
N LEU A 48 0.41 4.36 5.89
CA LEU A 48 -0.93 3.97 6.33
C LEU A 48 -1.84 3.76 5.13
N VAL A 49 -1.86 4.72 4.19
CA VAL A 49 -2.68 4.65 2.98
C VAL A 49 -2.24 3.49 2.07
N LEU A 50 -0.93 3.33 1.85
CA LEU A 50 -0.38 2.18 1.11
C LEU A 50 -0.70 0.85 1.81
N GLY A 51 -0.61 0.82 3.14
CA GLY A 51 -0.96 -0.34 3.93
C GLY A 51 -2.42 -0.75 3.74
N ALA A 52 -3.33 0.23 3.73
CA ALA A 52 -4.74 0.02 3.45
C ALA A 52 -4.97 -0.43 2.00
N LEU A 53 -4.25 0.15 1.02
CA LEU A 53 -4.29 -0.24 -0.39
C LEU A 53 -4.02 -1.74 -0.56
N PHE A 54 -2.91 -2.24 -0.01
CA PHE A 54 -2.55 -3.66 -0.08
C PHE A 54 -3.58 -4.53 0.65
N GLY A 55 -4.12 -4.05 1.77
CA GLY A 55 -5.19 -4.75 2.51
C GLY A 55 -6.48 -4.91 1.70
N TYR A 56 -6.89 -3.89 0.95
CA TYR A 56 -8.04 -3.97 0.04
C TYR A 56 -7.77 -4.85 -1.17
N LEU A 57 -6.58 -4.76 -1.77
CA LEU A 57 -6.18 -5.67 -2.86
C LEU A 57 -6.30 -7.13 -2.44
N TYR A 58 -5.77 -7.47 -1.26
CA TYR A 58 -5.92 -8.81 -0.71
C TYR A 58 -7.39 -9.16 -0.41
N ALA A 59 -8.16 -8.26 0.19
CA ALA A 59 -9.56 -8.52 0.54
C ALA A 59 -10.45 -8.79 -0.70
N TRP A 60 -10.20 -8.11 -1.82
CA TRP A 60 -10.98 -8.27 -3.05
C TRP A 60 -10.52 -9.46 -3.89
N THR A 61 -9.21 -9.63 -4.06
CA THR A 61 -8.65 -10.68 -4.92
C THR A 61 -8.52 -12.02 -4.21
N ARG A 62 -8.49 -12.04 -2.87
CA ARG A 62 -8.15 -13.20 -2.03
C ARG A 62 -6.81 -13.85 -2.40
N ASN A 63 -5.93 -13.09 -3.04
CA ASN A 63 -4.63 -13.57 -3.51
C ASN A 63 -3.52 -12.72 -2.89
N LEU A 64 -2.76 -13.32 -1.97
CA LEU A 64 -1.61 -12.67 -1.33
C LEU A 64 -0.54 -12.26 -2.35
N GLY A 65 -0.38 -13.01 -3.44
CA GLY A 65 0.58 -12.70 -4.50
C GLY A 65 0.32 -11.35 -5.17
N VAL A 66 -0.95 -10.92 -5.28
CA VAL A 66 -1.31 -9.60 -5.83
C VAL A 66 -0.83 -8.48 -4.90
N ALA A 67 -1.06 -8.62 -3.59
CA ALA A 67 -0.60 -7.66 -2.60
C ALA A 67 0.94 -7.64 -2.52
N MET A 68 1.59 -8.80 -2.56
CA MET A 68 3.05 -8.94 -2.57
C MET A 68 3.68 -8.26 -3.78
N PHE A 69 3.12 -8.48 -4.97
CA PHE A 69 3.61 -7.86 -6.20
C PHE A 69 3.42 -6.34 -6.16
N ALA A 70 2.25 -5.85 -5.75
CA ALA A 70 2.01 -4.41 -5.61
C ALA A 70 2.97 -3.75 -4.61
N HIS A 71 3.21 -4.39 -3.48
CA HIS A 71 4.17 -3.91 -2.49
C HIS A 71 5.62 -3.95 -3.03
N PHE A 72 6.00 -5.02 -3.72
CA PHE A 72 7.32 -5.10 -4.36
C PHE A 72 7.53 -3.96 -5.37
N VAL A 73 6.55 -3.70 -6.23
CA VAL A 73 6.60 -2.59 -7.21
C VAL A 73 6.72 -1.25 -6.49
N ASN A 74 5.93 -1.00 -5.44
CA ASN A 74 6.01 0.22 -4.65
C ASN A 74 7.43 0.43 -4.08
N ASN A 75 8.01 -0.61 -3.48
CA ASN A 75 9.36 -0.52 -2.92
C ASN A 75 10.42 -0.32 -4.01
N GLY A 76 10.23 -0.91 -5.19
CA GLY A 76 11.07 -0.69 -6.36
C GLY A 76 11.04 0.77 -6.84
N VAL A 77 9.84 1.37 -6.91
CA VAL A 77 9.68 2.80 -7.26
C VAL A 77 10.38 3.70 -6.25
N THR A 78 10.22 3.44 -4.95
CA THR A 78 10.93 4.20 -3.90
C THR A 78 12.45 4.06 -4.07
N LEU A 79 12.95 2.84 -4.26
CA LEU A 79 14.39 2.58 -4.43
C LEU A 79 14.96 3.32 -5.65
N VAL A 80 14.28 3.26 -6.79
CA VAL A 80 14.68 4.00 -8.00
C VAL A 80 14.64 5.50 -7.75
N GLY A 81 13.60 6.02 -7.09
CA GLY A 81 13.50 7.43 -6.72
C GLY A 81 14.67 7.90 -5.87
N VAL A 82 15.02 7.15 -4.82
CA VAL A 82 16.19 7.44 -3.96
C VAL A 82 17.49 7.36 -4.76
N TYR A 83 17.63 6.37 -5.65
CA TYR A 83 18.81 6.26 -6.51
C TYR A 83 18.98 7.49 -7.43
N LEU A 84 17.90 7.94 -8.08
CA LEU A 84 17.92 9.12 -8.95
C LEU A 84 18.25 10.40 -8.19
N PHE A 85 17.70 10.56 -6.97
CA PHE A 85 17.99 11.70 -6.10
C PHE A 85 19.47 11.71 -5.67
N ARG A 86 20.00 10.56 -5.22
CA ARG A 86 21.42 10.44 -4.83
C ARG A 86 22.38 10.71 -5.98
N ASN A 87 22.00 10.38 -7.21
CA ASN A 87 22.79 10.67 -8.41
C ASN A 87 22.54 12.08 -8.97
N LYS A 88 21.77 12.94 -8.27
CA LYS A 88 21.47 14.33 -8.67
C LYS A 88 20.76 14.43 -10.03
N VAL A 89 20.07 13.37 -10.45
CA VAL A 89 19.22 13.37 -11.66
C VAL A 89 17.90 14.10 -11.37
N VAL A 90 17.41 13.98 -10.14
CA VAL A 90 16.24 14.71 -9.64
C VAL A 90 16.62 15.47 -8.36
N ASN A 91 15.93 16.58 -8.10
CA ASN A 91 16.21 17.48 -6.96
C ASN A 91 15.23 17.32 -5.78
N TYR A 92 14.30 16.35 -5.84
CA TYR A 92 13.34 16.08 -4.78
C TYR A 92 13.66 14.74 -4.12
N ASP A 93 13.50 14.68 -2.79
CA ASP A 93 13.74 13.50 -1.98
C ASP A 93 12.41 12.76 -1.76
N ILE A 94 12.29 11.57 -2.33
CA ILE A 94 11.07 10.75 -2.23
C ILE A 94 10.82 10.25 -0.80
N GLU A 95 11.83 10.25 0.06
CA GLU A 95 11.70 9.87 1.47
C GLU A 95 11.27 11.06 2.34
N ASN A 96 11.27 12.27 1.77
CA ASN A 96 10.99 13.51 2.47
C ASN A 96 9.77 14.22 1.87
N THR A 97 8.64 14.09 2.57
CA THR A 97 7.31 14.52 2.09
C THR A 97 7.24 16.01 1.80
N ASP A 98 8.06 16.83 2.46
CA ASP A 98 8.14 18.28 2.26
C ASP A 98 8.67 18.68 0.88
N SER A 99 9.39 17.78 0.22
CA SER A 99 10.00 18.03 -1.09
C SER A 99 9.19 17.46 -2.26
N VAL A 100 8.10 16.72 -1.98
CA VAL A 100 7.26 16.10 -3.00
C VAL A 100 6.27 17.14 -3.55
N PRO A 101 6.29 17.43 -4.87
CA PRO A 101 5.31 18.35 -5.46
C PRO A 101 3.88 17.86 -5.26
N VAL A 102 2.96 18.77 -4.89
CA VAL A 102 1.53 18.45 -4.71
C VAL A 102 0.94 17.77 -5.94
N LEU A 103 1.34 18.20 -7.14
CA LEU A 103 0.91 17.57 -8.39
C LEU A 103 1.35 16.10 -8.47
N ALA A 104 2.58 15.76 -8.08
CA ALA A 104 3.06 14.39 -8.06
C ALA A 104 2.31 13.52 -7.05
N ALA A 105 1.95 14.09 -5.89
CA ALA A 105 1.12 13.42 -4.89
C ALA A 105 -0.31 13.16 -5.42
N LEU A 106 -0.93 14.14 -6.06
CA LEU A 106 -2.26 14.01 -6.67
C LEU A 106 -2.29 12.99 -7.82
N VAL A 107 -1.27 13.00 -8.68
CA VAL A 107 -1.13 12.00 -9.76
C VAL A 107 -0.98 10.60 -9.18
N SER A 108 -0.14 10.43 -8.16
CA SER A 108 0.06 9.14 -7.49
C SER A 108 -1.23 8.64 -6.84
N LEU A 109 -2.00 9.53 -6.21
CA LEU A 109 -3.31 9.21 -5.64
C LEU A 109 -4.32 8.82 -6.73
N GLY A 110 -4.37 9.54 -7.84
CA GLY A 110 -5.20 9.24 -9.00
C GLY A 110 -4.89 7.87 -9.62
N LEU A 111 -3.59 7.56 -9.79
CA LEU A 111 -3.16 6.25 -10.29
C LEU A 111 -3.49 5.12 -9.32
N ALA A 112 -3.25 5.31 -8.02
CA ALA A 112 -3.57 4.33 -6.98
C ALA A 112 -5.09 4.03 -6.92
N THR A 113 -5.92 5.07 -6.95
CA THR A 113 -7.38 4.94 -6.95
C THR A 113 -7.91 4.32 -8.24
N GLY A 114 -7.37 4.70 -9.39
CA GLY A 114 -7.71 4.09 -10.68
C GLY A 114 -7.35 2.61 -10.74
N LEU A 115 -6.17 2.24 -10.25
CA LEU A 115 -5.73 0.84 -10.16
C LEU A 115 -6.66 0.03 -9.23
N LEU A 116 -6.99 0.57 -8.06
CA LEU A 116 -7.95 -0.06 -7.14
C LEU A 116 -9.31 -0.27 -7.79
N TRP A 117 -9.85 0.73 -8.51
CA TRP A 117 -11.13 0.62 -9.18
C TRP A 117 -11.11 -0.48 -10.25
N LEU A 118 -10.05 -0.56 -11.05
CA LEU A 118 -9.88 -1.61 -12.06
C LEU A 118 -9.81 -3.01 -11.45
N VAL A 119 -9.02 -3.18 -10.40
CA VAL A 119 -8.89 -4.47 -9.70
C VAL A 119 -10.23 -4.87 -9.06
N ARG A 120 -10.92 -3.93 -8.42
CA ARG A 120 -12.24 -4.18 -7.83
C ARG A 120 -13.22 -4.63 -8.90
N LYS A 121 -13.34 -3.89 -10.02
CA LYS A 121 -14.23 -4.25 -11.13
C LYS A 121 -13.93 -5.65 -11.68
N ARG A 122 -12.66 -6.00 -11.88
CA ARG A 122 -12.26 -7.34 -12.34
C ARG A 122 -12.60 -8.42 -11.32
N SER A 123 -12.43 -8.15 -10.03
CA SER A 123 -12.74 -9.10 -8.96
C SER A 123 -14.25 -9.33 -8.78
N GLU A 124 -15.09 -8.34 -9.10
CA GLU A 124 -16.56 -8.49 -9.09
C GLU A 124 -17.03 -9.31 -10.29
N VAL A 125 -16.47 -9.10 -11.48
CA VAL A 125 -16.77 -9.89 -12.69
C VAL A 125 -16.40 -11.37 -12.50
N GLY A 126 -15.25 -11.68 -11.92
CA GLY A 126 -14.83 -13.07 -11.69
C GLY A 126 -15.63 -13.85 -10.64
N LYS A 127 -16.54 -13.19 -9.89
CA LYS A 127 -17.47 -13.88 -8.97
C LYS A 127 -18.79 -14.28 -9.65
N LEU A 128 -19.05 -13.78 -10.86
CA LEU A 128 -20.30 -13.99 -11.61
C LEU A 128 -20.17 -15.04 -12.72
N SER A 129 -18.96 -15.55 -12.99
CA SER A 129 -18.64 -16.64 -13.92
C SER A 129 -18.47 -17.96 -13.18
#